data_AF-A0A3D8MBG8-F1
#
_entry.id   AF-A0A3D8MBG8-F1
#
_cell.length_a   1.000
_cell.length_b   1.000
_cell.length_c   1.000
_cell.angle_alpha   90.00
_cell.angle_beta   90.00
_cell.angle_gamma   90.00
#
_symmetry.space_group_name_H-M   'P 1'
#
loop_
_entity.id
_entity.type
_entity.pdbx_description
1 polymer ?
#
loop_
_entity_poly.entity_id
_entity_poly.type
_entity_poly.pdbx_seq_one_letter_code
_entity_poly.pdbx_strand_id
1 'polypeptide(L)'
;MLLKGLRFTLSCIPLFLGLTGCSKQPSPELAETISFNQHIRPILNKSCTGCHGGVGKQANVSFIYREEALGRGHSGRLTIVPGDPDASELIARVESQDPNLRMPYKGAPLPEHEIQLLRQWIEQGAQWEEHWAFIPPQAHNVPTVSNHRVVNNEIDAFLQASLETHNLSLADVASREALLRRVSFDLVGLPPTPEELDDFLADDGEDAFEKYVDRLLASPRYGERWAAMWMDLARYADSHGYTRDEYRETWPYKQWVIEALNANKPYDQFVIEQLAGDLIPDRSLNNVIATGFHRQTPTNSEGGTDDEEFRMVAVMDRNATTWSVLNAMTMNCVQCHAHPYDPIEHEAYYTSLSFFNTSKDADYRDYKPLYKLAKFNSQKQRAFEIQEQMIEIRHHEAEQAFKLHQQTVQSESPWQKLPIELAQGDEYRALSEYVQGMQHSNAELEAQLDNWLLDTGAKFPTPNPEYDPAKRQARLDNIKDNAIPALEKRHEAYLDENFSPQNQWWGSQID
;
A
#
# COMPACT_ATOMS: atom_id res chain seq x y z
N MET A 1 -46.99 -60.78 28.66
CA MET A 1 -46.24 -61.49 29.73
C MET A 1 -45.14 -60.54 30.18
N LEU A 2 -45.38 -59.74 31.24
CA LEU A 2 -44.98 -60.01 32.63
C LEU A 2 -43.46 -59.94 32.85
N LEU A 3 -43.02 -58.83 33.48
CA LEU A 3 -42.02 -58.70 34.56
C LEU A 3 -41.70 -57.19 34.71
N LYS A 4 -42.47 -56.40 35.49
CA LYS A 4 -42.41 -56.17 36.94
C LYS A 4 -41.00 -55.89 37.51
N GLY A 5 -40.69 -54.61 37.64
CA GLY A 5 -40.42 -53.96 38.94
C GLY A 5 -38.97 -53.84 39.40
N LEU A 6 -38.47 -52.61 39.50
CA LEU A 6 -37.53 -52.21 40.56
C LEU A 6 -37.83 -50.77 41.00
N ARG A 7 -38.00 -50.60 42.31
CA ARG A 7 -38.40 -49.37 43.00
C ARG A 7 -37.16 -48.49 43.26
N PHE A 8 -37.25 -47.20 42.96
CA PHE A 8 -36.28 -46.20 43.40
C PHE A 8 -36.47 -45.89 44.89
N THR A 9 -35.44 -46.14 45.70
CA THR A 9 -35.31 -45.62 47.06
C THR A 9 -34.59 -44.27 47.01
N LEU A 10 -35.30 -43.17 47.33
CA LEU A 10 -34.68 -41.88 47.61
C LEU A 10 -33.93 -41.97 48.94
N SER A 11 -32.61 -41.87 48.90
CA SER A 11 -31.79 -41.62 50.08
C SER A 11 -31.47 -40.13 50.16
N CYS A 12 -32.05 -39.44 51.14
CA CYS A 12 -31.68 -38.08 51.50
C CYS A 12 -30.26 -38.06 52.07
N ILE A 13 -29.32 -37.45 51.35
CA ILE A 13 -27.99 -37.12 51.87
C ILE A 13 -28.08 -35.66 52.39
N PRO A 14 -27.72 -35.39 53.66
CA PRO A 14 -27.74 -34.04 54.20
C PRO A 14 -26.55 -33.25 53.63
N LEU A 15 -26.86 -32.13 52.99
CA LEU A 15 -25.89 -31.18 52.47
C LEU A 15 -25.27 -30.41 53.66
N PHE A 16 -24.07 -30.81 54.10
CA PHE A 16 -23.26 -30.02 55.02
C PHE A 16 -22.69 -28.82 54.23
N LEU A 17 -23.23 -27.62 54.47
CA LEU A 17 -22.61 -26.37 54.04
C LEU A 17 -21.28 -26.19 54.80
N GLY A 18 -20.18 -26.54 54.14
CA GLY A 18 -18.85 -26.08 54.52
C GLY A 18 -18.71 -24.61 54.13
N LEU A 19 -18.72 -23.72 55.13
CA LEU A 19 -18.22 -22.35 54.99
C LEU A 19 -16.70 -22.41 54.75
N THR A 20 -16.31 -22.61 53.49
CA THR A 20 -14.92 -22.36 53.06
C THR A 20 -14.74 -20.86 52.95
N GLY A 21 -13.96 -20.31 53.88
CA GLY A 21 -13.57 -18.91 53.87
C GLY A 21 -12.95 -18.51 52.54
N CYS A 22 -13.22 -17.28 52.12
CA CYS A 22 -12.49 -16.63 51.03
C CYS A 22 -10.98 -16.71 51.34
N SER A 23 -10.26 -17.62 50.69
CA SER A 23 -8.82 -17.48 50.59
C SER A 23 -8.59 -16.27 49.69
N LYS A 24 -8.14 -15.17 50.30
CA LYS A 24 -7.58 -14.03 49.58
C LYS A 24 -6.50 -14.60 48.66
N GLN A 25 -6.75 -14.61 47.34
CA GLN A 25 -5.72 -15.00 46.38
C GLN A 25 -4.50 -14.14 46.68
N PRO A 26 -3.30 -14.73 46.81
CA PRO A 26 -2.10 -13.94 47.01
C PRO A 26 -2.02 -12.92 45.88
N SER A 27 -1.92 -11.65 46.25
CA SER A 27 -1.57 -10.59 45.30
C SER A 27 -0.32 -11.07 44.55
N PRO A 28 -0.26 -10.98 43.22
CA PRO A 28 0.93 -11.36 42.48
C PRO A 28 2.12 -10.61 43.08
N GLU A 29 3.16 -11.35 43.47
CA GLU A 29 4.39 -10.78 44.01
C GLU A 29 4.98 -9.88 42.92
N LEU A 30 5.14 -8.59 43.24
CA LEU A 30 5.64 -7.60 42.29
C LEU A 30 7.09 -7.96 41.92
N ALA A 31 7.42 -7.85 40.64
CA ALA A 31 8.78 -8.13 40.16
C ALA A 31 9.80 -7.22 40.88
N GLU A 32 10.99 -7.76 41.18
CA GLU A 32 12.06 -7.03 41.88
C GLU A 32 12.50 -5.79 41.08
N THR A 33 12.53 -5.89 39.75
CA THR A 33 12.76 -4.77 38.82
C THR A 33 11.58 -4.65 37.86
N ILE A 34 11.02 -3.45 37.75
CA ILE A 34 9.87 -3.19 36.89
C ILE A 34 10.34 -2.81 35.48
N SER A 35 10.16 -3.72 34.51
CA SER A 35 10.32 -3.39 33.08
C SER A 35 9.21 -2.47 32.59
N PHE A 36 9.60 -1.40 31.89
CA PHE A 36 8.66 -0.44 31.30
C PHE A 36 7.82 -1.10 30.20
N ASN A 37 8.43 -1.85 29.27
CA ASN A 37 7.67 -2.45 28.17
C ASN A 37 6.74 -3.58 28.62
N GLN A 38 7.17 -4.39 29.60
CA GLN A 38 6.37 -5.54 30.05
C GLN A 38 5.25 -5.13 31.01
N HIS A 39 5.51 -4.17 31.90
CA HIS A 39 4.59 -3.86 33.00
C HIS A 39 3.89 -2.50 32.85
N ILE A 40 4.60 -1.45 32.43
CA ILE A 40 4.10 -0.07 32.51
C ILE A 40 3.42 0.39 31.22
N ARG A 41 4.08 0.20 30.08
CA ARG A 41 3.56 0.59 28.76
C ARG A 41 2.17 0.00 28.48
N PRO A 42 1.86 -1.27 28.81
CA PRO A 42 0.51 -1.81 28.64
C PRO A 42 -0.56 -1.05 29.44
N ILE A 43 -0.24 -0.62 30.67
CA ILE A 43 -1.13 0.20 31.51
C ILE A 43 -1.36 1.56 30.85
N LEU A 44 -0.28 2.23 30.43
CA LEU A 44 -0.38 3.55 29.77
C LEU A 44 -1.16 3.47 28.46
N ASN A 45 -0.90 2.46 27.62
CA ASN A 45 -1.58 2.29 26.34
C ASN A 45 -3.08 2.00 26.50
N LYS A 46 -3.43 1.18 27.50
CA LYS A 46 -4.82 0.81 27.77
C LYS A 46 -5.64 1.95 28.39
N SER A 47 -5.02 2.73 29.28
CA SER A 47 -5.76 3.61 30.19
C SER A 47 -5.46 5.10 30.02
N CYS A 48 -4.38 5.47 29.34
CA CYS A 48 -3.89 6.85 29.29
C CYS A 48 -3.76 7.41 27.87
N THR A 49 -3.16 6.68 26.93
CA THR A 49 -2.79 7.22 25.59
C THR A 49 -3.98 7.62 24.72
N GLY A 50 -5.19 7.09 24.99
CA GLY A 50 -6.40 7.52 24.29
C GLY A 50 -6.71 9.02 24.44
N CYS A 51 -6.34 9.63 25.57
CA CYS A 51 -6.51 11.07 25.83
C CYS A 51 -5.19 11.82 25.95
N HIS A 52 -4.14 11.14 26.44
CA HIS A 52 -2.80 11.66 26.67
C HIS A 52 -1.78 11.04 25.70
N GLY A 53 -2.17 10.83 24.45
CA GLY A 53 -1.29 10.33 23.40
C GLY A 53 -1.34 11.19 22.16
N GLY A 54 -0.23 11.27 21.42
CA GLY A 54 -0.12 11.87 20.09
C GLY A 54 -0.77 13.23 19.94
N VAL A 55 -1.96 13.28 19.35
CA VAL A 55 -2.73 14.52 19.14
C VAL A 55 -3.61 14.95 20.31
N GLY A 56 -3.98 14.01 21.18
CA GLY A 56 -4.89 14.27 22.27
C GLY A 56 -4.27 15.20 23.31
N LYS A 57 -3.02 14.90 23.70
CA LYS A 57 -2.18 15.62 24.69
C LYS A 57 -2.96 16.41 25.74
N GLN A 58 -4.00 15.80 26.33
CA GLN A 58 -4.91 16.53 27.20
C GLN A 58 -4.17 17.07 28.41
N ALA A 59 -4.51 18.30 28.79
CA ALA A 59 -3.83 19.04 29.85
C ALA A 59 -2.31 19.15 29.63
N ASN A 60 -1.83 19.17 28.37
CA ASN A 60 -0.40 19.23 28.02
C ASN A 60 0.40 18.03 28.55
N VAL A 61 -0.22 16.85 28.64
CA VAL A 61 0.41 15.60 29.08
C VAL A 61 0.35 14.57 27.97
N SER A 62 1.48 13.91 27.73
CA SER A 62 1.65 12.87 26.72
C SER A 62 2.46 11.72 27.29
N PHE A 63 2.04 10.48 27.03
CA PHE A 63 2.76 9.26 27.42
C PHE A 63 3.41 8.53 26.23
N ILE A 64 3.51 9.19 25.08
CA ILE A 64 4.18 8.62 23.89
C ILE A 64 5.69 8.83 23.96
N TYR A 65 6.10 10.06 24.29
CA TYR A 65 7.49 10.46 24.36
C TYR A 65 7.91 10.64 25.81
N ARG A 66 9.08 10.09 26.17
CA ARG A 66 9.63 10.16 27.52
C ARG A 66 9.65 11.60 28.06
N GLU A 67 10.16 12.53 27.27
CA GLU A 67 10.41 13.89 27.76
C GLU A 67 9.12 14.67 27.99
N GLU A 68 8.05 14.32 27.27
CA GLU A 68 6.71 14.85 27.52
C GLU A 68 6.07 14.20 28.76
N ALA A 69 6.29 12.90 28.96
CA ALA A 69 5.80 12.16 30.13
C ALA A 69 6.48 12.60 31.43
N LEU A 70 7.72 13.07 31.38
CA LEU A 70 8.43 13.70 32.49
C LEU A 70 8.13 15.22 32.61
N GLY A 71 7.44 15.79 31.61
CA GLY A 71 7.16 17.21 31.51
C GLY A 71 6.08 17.71 32.49
N ARG A 72 5.80 19.02 32.41
CA ARG A 72 4.73 19.65 33.21
C ARG A 72 3.42 19.71 32.44
N GLY A 73 2.37 19.17 33.06
CA GLY A 73 1.00 19.35 32.61
C GLY A 73 0.42 20.71 33.01
N HIS A 74 -0.86 20.92 32.69
CA HIS A 74 -1.60 22.15 33.00
C HIS A 74 -1.73 22.44 34.51
N SER A 75 -1.56 21.42 35.36
CA SER A 75 -1.50 21.60 36.83
C SER A 75 -0.25 22.35 37.27
N GLY A 76 0.72 22.57 36.38
CA GLY A 76 2.03 23.16 36.68
C GLY A 76 2.98 22.19 37.41
N ARG A 77 2.53 20.98 37.74
CA ARG A 77 3.36 19.92 38.36
C ARG A 77 3.98 19.01 37.30
N LEU A 78 5.09 18.38 37.64
CA LEU A 78 5.71 17.34 36.81
C LEU A 78 4.79 16.12 36.81
N THR A 79 4.55 15.57 35.61
CA THR A 79 3.69 14.40 35.45
C THR A 79 4.30 13.18 36.12
N ILE A 80 5.60 12.95 35.89
CA ILE A 80 6.39 11.89 36.51
C ILE A 80 7.68 12.50 37.06
N VAL A 81 8.01 12.21 38.32
CA VAL A 81 9.25 12.60 38.99
C VAL A 81 10.06 11.33 39.28
N PRO A 82 11.08 11.02 38.48
CA PRO A 82 11.94 9.86 38.70
C PRO A 82 12.46 9.79 40.14
N GLY A 83 12.24 8.66 40.81
CA GLY A 83 12.65 8.40 42.19
C GLY A 83 11.67 8.90 43.27
N ASP A 84 10.62 9.65 42.91
CA ASP A 84 9.67 10.21 43.87
C ASP A 84 8.21 10.05 43.39
N PRO A 85 7.57 8.90 43.70
CA PRO A 85 6.18 8.65 43.36
C PRO A 85 5.22 9.67 43.97
N ASP A 86 5.49 10.16 45.19
CA ASP A 86 4.59 11.07 45.91
C ASP A 86 4.65 12.50 45.35
N ALA A 87 5.78 12.90 44.77
CA ALA A 87 5.90 14.14 44.00
C ALA A 87 5.34 14.05 42.57
N SER A 88 5.01 12.85 42.08
CA SER A 88 4.54 12.61 40.71
C SER A 88 3.05 12.85 40.56
N GLU A 89 2.66 13.77 39.66
CA GLU A 89 1.25 14.08 39.43
C GLU A 89 0.46 12.87 38.91
N LEU A 90 1.09 12.00 38.12
CA LEU A 90 0.48 10.75 37.65
C LEU A 90 -0.10 9.93 38.81
N ILE A 91 0.68 9.71 39.86
CA ILE A 91 0.28 8.90 41.03
C ILE A 91 -0.86 9.59 41.79
N ALA A 92 -0.74 10.89 42.05
CA ALA A 92 -1.79 11.67 42.70
C ALA A 92 -3.13 11.62 41.96
N ARG A 93 -3.10 11.51 40.61
CA ARG A 93 -4.31 11.41 39.78
C ARG A 93 -4.91 10.01 39.75
N VAL A 94 -4.12 8.95 39.69
CA VAL A 94 -4.67 7.58 39.66
C VAL A 94 -5.17 7.12 41.04
N GLU A 95 -4.62 7.66 42.13
CA GLU A 95 -5.04 7.36 43.51
C GLU A 95 -6.19 8.25 44.02
N SER A 96 -6.53 9.32 43.30
CA SER A 96 -7.53 10.29 43.74
C SER A 96 -8.91 9.64 43.94
N GLN A 97 -9.57 9.97 45.05
CA GLN A 97 -10.94 9.55 45.32
C GLN A 97 -11.99 10.52 44.74
N ASP A 98 -11.58 11.70 44.29
CA ASP A 98 -12.48 12.66 43.64
C ASP A 98 -12.66 12.27 42.16
N PRO A 99 -13.89 11.90 41.72
CA PRO A 99 -14.14 11.52 40.33
C PRO A 99 -13.80 12.60 39.29
N ASN A 100 -13.71 13.88 39.70
CA ASN A 100 -13.32 14.97 38.81
C ASN A 100 -11.81 15.12 38.64
N LEU A 101 -11.02 14.56 39.56
CA LEU A 101 -9.57 14.61 39.52
C LEU A 101 -8.94 13.26 39.18
N ARG A 102 -9.67 12.16 39.43
CA ARG A 102 -9.23 10.78 39.20
C ARG A 102 -9.03 10.48 37.72
N MET A 103 -7.92 9.85 37.42
CA MET A 103 -7.67 9.24 36.11
C MET A 103 -7.79 7.70 36.19
N PRO A 104 -8.29 7.02 35.14
CA PRO A 104 -8.88 7.58 33.92
C PRO A 104 -10.18 8.36 34.16
N TYR A 105 -10.32 9.54 33.55
CA TYR A 105 -11.48 10.41 33.74
C TYR A 105 -12.76 9.77 33.21
N LYS A 106 -13.81 9.72 34.04
CA LYS A 106 -15.07 9.00 33.75
C LYS A 106 -14.89 7.52 33.39
N GLY A 107 -13.71 6.95 33.63
CA GLY A 107 -13.41 5.54 33.43
C GLY A 107 -13.40 4.75 34.74
N ALA A 108 -13.29 3.43 34.62
CA ALA A 108 -13.03 2.57 35.78
C ALA A 108 -11.70 2.95 36.45
N PRO A 109 -11.60 2.90 37.79
CA PRO A 109 -10.32 3.04 38.48
C PRO A 109 -9.31 2.01 37.98
N LEU A 110 -8.03 2.39 37.97
CA LEU A 110 -6.98 1.39 37.75
C LEU A 110 -7.04 0.35 38.87
N PRO A 111 -6.85 -0.94 38.55
CA PRO A 111 -6.64 -1.96 39.56
C PRO A 111 -5.47 -1.59 40.49
N GLU A 112 -5.60 -1.90 41.77
CA GLU A 112 -4.59 -1.58 42.79
C GLU A 112 -3.18 -2.08 42.42
N HIS A 113 -3.07 -3.27 41.82
CA HIS A 113 -1.77 -3.80 41.39
C HIS A 113 -1.14 -2.98 40.24
N GLU A 114 -1.93 -2.41 39.33
CA GLU A 114 -1.42 -1.53 38.25
C GLU A 114 -0.90 -0.20 38.85
N ILE A 115 -1.58 0.34 39.87
CA ILE A 115 -1.12 1.53 40.59
C ILE A 115 0.21 1.24 41.31
N GLN A 116 0.33 0.09 41.98
CA GLN A 116 1.56 -0.31 42.66
C GLN A 116 2.73 -0.49 41.69
N LEU A 117 2.49 -1.08 40.51
CA LEU A 117 3.51 -1.17 39.45
C LEU A 117 4.00 0.22 39.02
N LEU A 118 3.08 1.17 38.80
CA LEU A 118 3.43 2.56 38.46
C LEU A 118 4.26 3.22 39.56
N ARG A 119 3.86 3.07 40.83
CA ARG A 119 4.60 3.62 41.98
C ARG A 119 6.01 3.06 42.05
N GLN A 120 6.15 1.73 42.04
CA GLN A 120 7.44 1.06 42.16
C GLN A 120 8.35 1.39 40.99
N TRP A 121 7.82 1.44 39.76
CA TRP A 121 8.59 1.89 38.60
C TRP A 121 9.12 3.31 38.75
N ILE A 122 8.29 4.24 39.24
CA ILE A 122 8.74 5.63 39.49
C ILE A 122 9.80 5.66 40.59
N GLU A 123 9.60 4.92 41.69
CA GLU A 123 10.56 4.80 42.79
C GLU A 123 11.91 4.27 42.30
N GLN A 124 11.89 3.32 41.35
CA GLN A 124 13.08 2.78 40.66
C GLN A 124 13.69 3.75 39.63
N GLY A 125 13.26 5.01 39.60
CA GLY A 125 13.80 6.05 38.73
C GLY A 125 13.11 6.19 37.39
N ALA A 126 11.91 5.61 37.22
CA ALA A 126 11.09 5.72 36.01
C ALA A 126 11.88 5.43 34.71
N GLN A 127 12.64 4.34 34.70
CA GLN A 127 13.45 3.96 33.53
C GLN A 127 12.53 3.76 32.33
N TRP A 128 12.82 4.47 31.24
CA TRP A 128 12.00 4.44 30.03
C TRP A 128 12.65 3.52 29.01
N GLU A 129 11.88 2.56 28.50
CA GLU A 129 12.34 1.64 27.47
C GLU A 129 11.71 2.02 26.13
N GLU A 130 12.52 1.98 25.07
CA GLU A 130 12.01 2.05 23.70
C GLU A 130 11.09 0.86 23.41
N HIS A 131 10.08 1.03 22.55
CA HIS A 131 9.18 -0.07 22.24
C HIS A 131 9.96 -1.24 21.62
N TRP A 132 9.64 -2.48 22.01
CA TRP A 132 10.38 -3.68 21.61
C TRP A 132 10.53 -3.81 20.08
N ALA A 133 9.57 -3.30 19.30
CA ALA A 133 9.60 -3.34 17.84
C ALA A 133 10.68 -2.43 17.21
N PHE A 134 11.21 -1.44 17.93
CA PHE A 134 12.27 -0.55 17.47
C PHE A 134 13.65 -0.96 17.99
N ILE A 135 13.71 -1.96 18.88
CA ILE A 135 14.95 -2.49 19.41
C ILE A 135 15.38 -3.68 18.52
N PRO A 136 16.62 -3.70 18.00
CA PRO A 136 17.12 -4.84 17.24
C PRO A 136 16.99 -6.15 18.03
N PRO A 137 16.47 -7.24 17.41
CA PRO A 137 16.34 -8.52 18.09
C PRO A 137 17.72 -9.05 18.47
N GLN A 138 17.81 -9.66 19.66
CA GLN A 138 19.04 -10.26 20.17
C GLN A 138 18.94 -11.78 20.14
N ALA A 139 20.08 -12.44 19.91
CA ALA A 139 20.15 -13.89 20.00
C ALA A 139 19.94 -14.34 21.46
N HIS A 140 19.04 -15.29 21.67
CA HIS A 140 18.77 -15.89 22.97
C HIS A 140 19.23 -17.34 22.99
N ASN A 141 19.77 -17.77 24.14
CA ASN A 141 20.10 -19.18 24.34
C ASN A 141 18.81 -20.01 24.35
N VAL A 142 18.81 -21.13 23.63
CA VAL A 142 17.70 -22.06 23.59
C VAL A 142 17.43 -22.59 25.02
N PRO A 143 16.18 -22.49 25.54
CA PRO A 143 15.86 -22.95 26.88
C PRO A 143 16.09 -24.44 27.05
N THR A 144 16.57 -24.84 28.23
CA THR A 144 16.60 -26.25 28.62
C THR A 144 15.23 -26.63 29.15
N VAL A 145 14.55 -27.58 28.51
CA VAL A 145 13.19 -28.02 28.87
C VAL A 145 13.18 -29.46 29.37
N SER A 146 12.20 -29.75 30.21
CA SER A 146 12.06 -31.03 30.93
C SER A 146 11.73 -32.20 30.00
N ASN A 147 10.96 -31.92 28.94
CA ASN A 147 10.42 -32.94 28.04
C ASN A 147 11.01 -32.86 26.63
N HIS A 148 12.19 -33.47 26.44
CA HIS A 148 12.87 -33.51 25.15
C HIS A 148 12.12 -34.28 24.05
N ARG A 149 11.12 -35.11 24.38
CA ARG A 149 10.40 -35.93 23.38
C ARG A 149 9.46 -35.12 22.48
N VAL A 150 9.23 -33.84 22.80
CA VAL A 150 8.29 -32.96 22.07
C VAL A 150 9.02 -31.80 21.39
N VAL A 151 10.36 -31.77 21.44
CA VAL A 151 11.17 -30.69 20.88
C VAL A 151 11.82 -31.19 19.59
N ASN A 152 11.31 -30.76 18.44
CA ASN A 152 11.90 -31.10 17.13
C ASN A 152 12.93 -30.06 16.68
N ASN A 153 12.78 -28.80 17.12
CA ASN A 153 13.70 -27.72 16.80
C ASN A 153 13.81 -26.71 17.97
N GLU A 154 14.63 -25.68 17.78
CA GLU A 154 14.87 -24.65 18.81
C GLU A 154 13.60 -23.87 19.18
N ILE A 155 12.69 -23.63 18.23
CA ILE A 155 11.43 -22.91 18.45
C ILE A 155 10.53 -23.72 19.40
N ASP A 156 10.45 -25.04 19.21
CA ASP A 156 9.67 -25.92 20.09
C ASP A 156 10.17 -25.85 21.54
N ALA A 157 11.48 -25.68 21.76
CA ALA A 157 12.03 -25.52 23.10
C ALA A 157 11.56 -24.22 23.78
N PHE A 158 11.49 -23.11 23.04
CA PHE A 158 10.93 -21.86 23.56
C PHE A 158 9.44 -21.98 23.90
N LEU A 159 8.67 -22.64 23.03
CA LEU A 159 7.24 -22.88 23.27
C LEU A 159 7.02 -23.78 24.49
N GLN A 160 7.77 -24.89 24.58
CA GLN A 160 7.67 -25.83 25.69
C GLN A 160 8.05 -25.17 27.02
N ALA A 161 9.12 -24.38 27.06
CA ALA A 161 9.50 -23.62 28.25
C ALA A 161 8.37 -22.69 28.70
N SER A 162 7.74 -21.97 27.75
CA SER A 162 6.60 -21.10 28.04
C SER A 162 5.40 -21.90 28.57
N LEU A 163 5.05 -23.03 27.96
CA LEU A 163 3.94 -23.88 28.41
C LEU A 163 4.17 -24.44 29.82
N GLU A 164 5.39 -24.91 30.12
CA GLU A 164 5.76 -25.41 31.45
C GLU A 164 5.55 -24.35 32.54
N THR A 165 5.93 -23.09 32.29
CA THR A 165 5.69 -21.98 33.24
C THR A 165 4.21 -21.68 33.49
N HIS A 166 3.34 -21.99 32.52
CA HIS A 166 1.90 -21.80 32.63
C HIS A 166 1.14 -23.07 33.05
N ASN A 167 1.85 -24.16 33.36
CA ASN A 167 1.26 -25.49 33.61
C ASN A 167 0.36 -25.98 32.46
N LEU A 168 0.75 -25.67 31.22
CA LEU A 168 0.08 -26.08 29.99
C LEU A 168 0.90 -27.17 29.28
N SER A 169 0.25 -27.90 28.37
CA SER A 169 0.87 -28.87 27.48
C SER A 169 0.53 -28.56 26.03
N LEU A 170 1.35 -29.04 25.10
CA LEU A 170 1.04 -28.99 23.68
C LEU A 170 -0.24 -29.77 23.37
N ALA A 171 -0.97 -29.30 22.35
CA ALA A 171 -2.11 -30.02 21.81
C ALA A 171 -1.66 -31.26 21.04
N ASP A 172 -2.56 -32.23 20.91
CA ASP A 172 -2.30 -33.41 20.08
C ASP A 172 -2.04 -33.02 18.62
N VAL A 173 -1.11 -33.72 17.98
CA VAL A 173 -0.80 -33.53 16.56
C VAL A 173 -2.05 -33.82 15.74
N ALA A 174 -2.32 -32.97 14.74
CA ALA A 174 -3.47 -33.16 13.85
C ALA A 174 -3.33 -34.44 13.02
N SER A 175 -4.46 -34.97 12.52
CA SER A 175 -4.42 -36.14 11.63
C SER A 175 -3.62 -35.84 10.36
N ARG A 176 -3.05 -36.87 9.72
CA ARG A 176 -2.25 -36.73 8.51
C ARG A 176 -3.01 -36.00 7.40
N GLU A 177 -4.29 -36.32 7.22
CA GLU A 177 -5.17 -35.67 6.25
C GLU A 177 -5.35 -34.18 6.57
N ALA A 178 -5.51 -33.84 7.86
CA ALA A 178 -5.66 -32.46 8.28
C ALA A 178 -4.37 -31.65 8.09
N LEU A 179 -3.20 -32.24 8.41
CA LEU A 179 -1.90 -31.62 8.18
C LEU A 179 -1.68 -31.34 6.70
N LEU A 180 -1.91 -32.33 5.84
CA LEU A 180 -1.74 -32.19 4.40
C LEU A 180 -2.63 -31.10 3.81
N ARG A 181 -3.90 -31.10 4.22
CA ARG A 181 -4.88 -30.12 3.77
C ARG A 181 -4.48 -28.71 4.18
N ARG A 182 -4.08 -28.49 5.45
CA ARG A 182 -3.69 -27.17 5.97
C ARG A 182 -2.48 -26.63 5.21
N VAL A 183 -1.42 -27.43 5.11
CA VAL A 183 -0.18 -26.97 4.46
C VAL A 183 -0.37 -26.71 2.96
N SER A 184 -1.25 -27.46 2.29
CA SER A 184 -1.59 -27.18 0.88
C SER A 184 -2.32 -25.85 0.72
N PHE A 185 -3.28 -25.53 1.59
CA PHE A 185 -3.95 -24.22 1.55
C PHE A 185 -2.99 -23.07 1.88
N ASP A 186 -2.11 -23.27 2.86
CA ASP A 186 -1.17 -22.25 3.29
C ASP A 186 -0.14 -21.94 2.20
N LEU A 187 0.44 -22.98 1.58
CA LEU A 187 1.53 -22.80 0.61
C LEU A 187 1.04 -22.52 -0.81
N VAL A 188 0.01 -23.20 -1.29
CA VAL A 188 -0.44 -23.10 -2.71
C VAL A 188 -1.90 -22.67 -2.87
N GLY A 189 -2.62 -22.40 -1.78
CA GLY A 189 -3.99 -21.87 -1.82
C GLY A 189 -5.08 -22.85 -2.26
N LEU A 190 -4.72 -24.11 -2.51
CA LEU A 190 -5.62 -25.15 -3.00
C LEU A 190 -5.53 -26.40 -2.13
N PRO A 191 -6.61 -27.19 -2.02
CA PRO A 191 -6.53 -28.48 -1.34
C PRO A 191 -5.64 -29.46 -2.12
N PRO A 192 -5.06 -30.48 -1.45
CA PRO A 192 -4.38 -31.56 -2.14
C PRO A 192 -5.38 -32.32 -3.03
N THR A 193 -4.91 -32.86 -4.14
CA THR A 193 -5.71 -33.79 -4.94
C THR A 193 -5.89 -35.13 -4.21
N PRO A 194 -6.92 -35.93 -4.56
CA PRO A 194 -7.08 -37.26 -3.96
C PRO A 194 -5.84 -38.16 -4.13
N GLU A 195 -5.18 -38.12 -5.28
CA GLU A 195 -3.95 -38.88 -5.55
C GLU A 195 -2.80 -38.42 -4.64
N GLU A 196 -2.61 -37.10 -4.48
CA GLU A 196 -1.58 -36.58 -3.58
C GLU A 196 -1.84 -36.91 -2.10
N LEU A 197 -3.12 -37.02 -1.71
CA LEU A 197 -3.51 -37.48 -0.38
C LEU A 197 -3.20 -38.97 -0.20
N ASP A 198 -3.59 -39.81 -1.16
CA ASP A 198 -3.34 -41.25 -1.12
C ASP A 198 -1.83 -41.55 -1.09
N ASP A 199 -1.04 -40.86 -1.91
CA ASP A 199 0.43 -40.95 -1.90
C ASP A 199 1.02 -40.55 -0.55
N PHE A 200 0.57 -39.43 0.03
CA PHE A 200 1.03 -38.97 1.33
C PHE A 200 0.63 -39.93 2.46
N LEU A 201 -0.55 -40.53 2.40
CA LEU A 201 -1.00 -41.51 3.40
C LEU A 201 -0.29 -42.86 3.26
N ALA A 202 0.22 -43.19 2.07
CA ALA A 202 1.01 -44.39 1.83
C ALA A 202 2.51 -44.25 2.18
N ASP A 203 3.01 -43.02 2.34
CA ASP A 203 4.40 -42.78 2.76
C ASP A 203 4.56 -42.85 4.29
N ASP A 204 5.03 -44.00 4.78
CA ASP A 204 5.34 -44.22 6.20
C ASP A 204 6.73 -43.69 6.61
N GLY A 205 7.42 -42.96 5.74
CA GLY A 205 8.70 -42.32 6.07
C GLY A 205 8.59 -41.30 7.19
N GLU A 206 9.62 -41.21 8.04
CA GLU A 206 9.69 -40.21 9.12
C GLU A 206 9.74 -38.76 8.59
N ASP A 207 10.12 -38.57 7.34
CA ASP A 207 10.24 -37.30 6.61
C ASP A 207 9.14 -37.09 5.55
N ALA A 208 8.07 -37.90 5.57
CA ALA A 208 7.01 -37.86 4.57
C ALA A 208 6.31 -36.49 4.49
N PHE A 209 6.14 -35.82 5.64
CA PHE A 209 5.51 -34.50 5.70
C PHE A 209 6.42 -33.43 5.07
N GLU A 210 7.69 -33.43 5.44
CA GLU A 210 8.71 -32.50 4.94
C GLU A 210 8.89 -32.63 3.42
N LYS A 211 8.95 -33.86 2.89
CA LYS A 211 8.98 -34.09 1.43
C LYS A 211 7.79 -33.46 0.71
N TYR A 212 6.61 -33.55 1.31
CA TYR A 212 5.42 -32.95 0.74
C TYR A 212 5.47 -31.42 0.79
N VAL A 213 5.94 -30.86 1.91
CA VAL A 213 6.18 -29.41 2.04
C VAL A 213 7.17 -28.92 0.99
N ASP A 214 8.31 -29.59 0.82
CA ASP A 214 9.31 -29.26 -0.20
C ASP A 214 8.73 -29.30 -1.62
N ARG A 215 7.88 -30.29 -1.91
CA ARG A 215 7.17 -30.39 -3.19
C ARG A 215 6.23 -29.22 -3.43
N LEU A 216 5.50 -28.78 -2.39
CA LEU A 216 4.62 -27.61 -2.47
C LEU A 216 5.42 -26.32 -2.67
N LEU A 217 6.52 -26.13 -1.92
CA LEU A 217 7.40 -24.97 -2.04
C LEU A 217 8.07 -24.90 -3.43
N ALA A 218 8.40 -26.04 -4.02
CA ALA A 218 8.96 -26.13 -5.38
C ALA A 218 7.90 -25.94 -6.50
N SER A 219 6.61 -25.93 -6.16
CA SER A 219 5.54 -25.76 -7.14
C SER A 219 5.46 -24.30 -7.60
N PRO A 220 5.28 -24.02 -8.91
CA PRO A 220 5.04 -22.65 -9.40
C PRO A 220 3.86 -21.95 -8.72
N ARG A 221 2.89 -22.74 -8.24
CA ARG A 221 1.70 -22.26 -7.52
C ARG A 221 2.01 -21.60 -6.19
N TYR A 222 3.16 -21.90 -5.58
CA TYR A 222 3.60 -21.24 -4.36
C TYR A 222 3.75 -19.73 -4.59
N GLY A 223 4.53 -19.35 -5.60
CA GLY A 223 4.69 -17.95 -6.00
C GLY A 223 3.38 -17.30 -6.42
N GLU A 224 2.50 -18.01 -7.13
CA GLU A 224 1.16 -17.48 -7.50
C GLU A 224 0.30 -17.16 -6.27
N ARG A 225 0.26 -18.08 -5.29
CA ARG A 225 -0.49 -17.91 -4.04
C ARG A 225 0.02 -16.73 -3.22
N TRP A 226 1.33 -16.66 -3.01
CA TRP A 226 1.94 -15.63 -2.18
C TRP A 226 1.97 -14.27 -2.89
N ALA A 227 2.14 -14.26 -4.21
CA ALA A 227 2.05 -13.04 -5.00
C ALA A 227 0.65 -12.42 -4.92
N ALA A 228 -0.42 -13.21 -4.86
CA ALA A 228 -1.77 -12.67 -4.68
C ALA A 228 -1.90 -11.82 -3.42
N MET A 229 -1.40 -12.31 -2.28
CA MET A 229 -1.40 -11.55 -1.03
C MET A 229 -0.49 -10.32 -1.12
N TRP A 230 0.70 -10.47 -1.73
CA TRP A 230 1.62 -9.36 -1.91
C TRP A 230 1.05 -8.27 -2.82
N MET A 231 0.35 -8.64 -3.89
CA MET A 231 -0.26 -7.72 -4.84
C MET A 231 -1.31 -6.83 -4.18
N ASP A 232 -2.12 -7.37 -3.26
CA ASP A 232 -3.07 -6.57 -2.49
C ASP A 232 -2.35 -5.52 -1.63
N LEU A 233 -1.25 -5.91 -0.99
CA LEU A 233 -0.41 -5.00 -0.19
C LEU A 233 0.26 -3.92 -1.06
N ALA A 234 0.81 -4.33 -2.21
CA ALA A 234 1.45 -3.46 -3.18
C ALA A 234 0.46 -2.59 -3.97
N ARG A 235 -0.85 -2.72 -3.74
CA ARG A 235 -1.93 -2.00 -4.46
C ARG A 235 -1.95 -2.27 -5.96
N TYR A 236 -1.54 -3.46 -6.37
CA TYR A 236 -1.57 -3.85 -7.77
C TYR A 236 -2.99 -3.80 -8.32
N ALA A 237 -3.14 -3.17 -9.48
CA ALA A 237 -4.36 -3.20 -10.27
C ALA A 237 -4.02 -3.23 -11.76
N ASP A 238 -4.87 -3.91 -12.53
CA ASP A 238 -4.85 -3.86 -14.00
C ASP A 238 -5.61 -2.62 -14.53
N SER A 239 -6.05 -1.72 -13.64
CA SER A 239 -6.78 -0.49 -13.99
C SER A 239 -6.28 0.74 -13.21
N HIS A 240 -6.76 1.93 -13.56
CA HIS A 240 -6.31 3.21 -12.98
C HIS A 240 -6.94 3.53 -11.62
N GLY A 241 -8.13 3.01 -11.33
CA GLY A 241 -8.84 3.14 -10.06
C GLY A 241 -9.70 4.39 -9.88
N TYR A 242 -9.69 5.35 -10.82
CA TYR A 242 -10.55 6.56 -10.83
C TYR A 242 -11.74 6.42 -11.79
N THR A 243 -12.56 7.46 -12.00
CA THR A 243 -13.84 7.35 -12.74
C THR A 243 -13.68 6.84 -14.17
N ARG A 244 -12.59 7.21 -14.86
CA ARG A 244 -12.29 6.69 -16.21
C ARG A 244 -11.82 5.22 -16.20
N ASP A 245 -11.26 4.77 -15.08
CA ASP A 245 -10.77 3.41 -14.79
C ASP A 245 -10.14 2.67 -15.99
N GLU A 246 -9.21 3.30 -16.71
CA GLU A 246 -8.64 2.71 -17.92
C GLU A 246 -7.65 1.58 -17.58
N TYR A 247 -7.34 0.75 -18.59
CA TYR A 247 -6.42 -0.37 -18.44
C TYR A 247 -4.98 0.08 -18.19
N ARG A 248 -4.27 -0.63 -17.31
CA ARG A 248 -2.88 -0.38 -16.95
C ARG A 248 -1.98 -1.58 -17.27
N GLU A 249 -0.89 -1.35 -17.99
CA GLU A 249 0.09 -2.39 -18.32
C GLU A 249 1.12 -2.59 -17.19
N THR A 250 0.71 -3.20 -16.07
CA THR A 250 1.57 -3.48 -14.89
C THR A 250 1.90 -4.96 -14.71
N TRP A 251 1.39 -5.85 -15.57
CA TRP A 251 1.64 -7.29 -15.48
C TRP A 251 3.11 -7.72 -15.32
N PRO A 252 4.14 -7.00 -15.83
CA PRO A 252 5.53 -7.40 -15.60
C PRO A 252 5.93 -7.37 -14.13
N TYR A 253 5.37 -6.43 -13.35
CA TYR A 253 5.60 -6.36 -11.91
C TYR A 253 5.00 -7.59 -11.20
N LYS A 254 3.75 -7.94 -11.50
CA LYS A 254 3.11 -9.18 -11.01
C LYS A 254 3.97 -10.41 -11.33
N GLN A 255 4.43 -10.52 -12.58
CA GLN A 255 5.27 -11.63 -13.01
C GLN A 255 6.58 -11.69 -12.22
N TRP A 256 7.23 -10.54 -12.02
CA TRP A 256 8.45 -10.45 -11.22
C TRP A 256 8.22 -10.88 -9.76
N VAL A 257 7.10 -10.49 -9.12
CA VAL A 257 6.78 -10.92 -7.75
C VAL A 257 6.66 -12.45 -7.67
N ILE A 258 5.91 -13.06 -8.60
CA ILE A 258 5.75 -14.53 -8.66
C ILE A 258 7.11 -15.21 -8.83
N GLU A 259 7.94 -14.72 -9.76
CA GLU A 259 9.27 -15.27 -10.02
C GLU A 259 10.22 -15.10 -8.84
N ALA A 260 10.20 -13.95 -8.16
CA ALA A 260 11.03 -13.68 -6.98
C ALA A 260 10.68 -14.61 -5.82
N LEU A 261 9.39 -14.86 -5.58
CA LEU A 261 8.92 -15.78 -4.54
C LEU A 261 9.28 -17.23 -4.86
N ASN A 262 9.04 -17.68 -6.10
CA ASN A 262 9.39 -19.04 -6.53
C ASN A 262 10.92 -19.29 -6.56
N ALA A 263 11.71 -18.24 -6.79
CA ALA A 263 13.17 -18.31 -6.71
C ALA A 263 13.71 -18.28 -5.27
N ASN A 264 12.83 -18.18 -4.26
CA ASN A 264 13.18 -17.99 -2.86
C ASN A 264 14.16 -16.82 -2.66
N LYS A 265 13.86 -15.68 -3.31
CA LYS A 265 14.70 -14.48 -3.21
C LYS A 265 14.82 -14.06 -1.75
N PRO A 266 16.04 -13.79 -1.24
CA PRO A 266 16.23 -13.25 0.10
C PRO A 266 15.35 -12.01 0.34
N TYR A 267 14.69 -11.95 1.48
CA TYR A 267 13.70 -10.91 1.77
C TYR A 267 14.29 -9.50 1.70
N ASP A 268 15.53 -9.32 2.16
CA ASP A 268 16.26 -8.06 2.06
C ASP A 268 16.40 -7.60 0.61
N GLN A 269 16.80 -8.50 -0.30
CA GLN A 269 16.92 -8.20 -1.74
C GLN A 269 15.55 -7.95 -2.37
N PHE A 270 14.53 -8.73 -2.00
CA PHE A 270 13.15 -8.54 -2.48
C PHE A 270 12.61 -7.15 -2.12
N VAL A 271 12.92 -6.65 -0.92
CA VAL A 271 12.51 -5.30 -0.48
C VAL A 271 13.37 -4.22 -1.13
N ILE A 272 14.70 -4.36 -1.15
CA ILE A 272 15.61 -3.37 -1.75
C ILE A 272 15.30 -3.15 -3.23
N GLU A 273 15.08 -4.22 -4.00
CA GLU A 273 14.75 -4.12 -5.42
C GLU A 273 13.43 -3.37 -5.67
N GLN A 274 12.44 -3.50 -4.78
CA GLN A 274 11.17 -2.78 -4.90
C GLN A 274 11.25 -1.31 -4.47
N LEU A 275 12.04 -1.01 -3.44
CA LEU A 275 12.21 0.34 -2.93
C LEU A 275 13.09 1.22 -3.83
N ALA A 276 14.13 0.62 -4.42
CA ALA A 276 15.21 1.38 -5.04
C ALA A 276 15.90 0.63 -6.19
N GLY A 277 15.22 -0.32 -6.85
CA GLY A 277 15.81 -1.13 -7.92
C GLY A 277 16.35 -0.30 -9.10
N ASP A 278 15.74 0.84 -9.39
CA ASP A 278 16.18 1.82 -10.38
C ASP A 278 17.40 2.64 -9.92
N LEU A 279 17.72 2.64 -8.64
CA LEU A 279 18.89 3.33 -8.07
C LEU A 279 20.09 2.37 -7.84
N ILE A 280 19.91 1.07 -8.07
CA ILE A 280 20.99 0.09 -7.97
C ILE A 280 22.04 0.36 -9.08
N PRO A 281 23.33 0.45 -8.74
CA PRO A 281 24.39 0.53 -9.75
C PRO A 281 24.36 -0.68 -10.70
N ASP A 282 24.56 -0.45 -12.00
CA ASP A 282 24.48 -1.50 -13.02
C ASP A 282 23.15 -2.30 -12.97
N ARG A 283 22.04 -1.59 -12.66
CA ARG A 283 20.69 -2.16 -12.57
C ARG A 283 20.34 -3.02 -13.78
N SER A 284 19.67 -4.14 -13.52
CA SER A 284 19.07 -5.00 -14.53
C SER A 284 17.63 -4.60 -14.85
N LEU A 285 17.09 -5.16 -15.94
CA LEU A 285 15.66 -5.03 -16.26
C LEU A 285 14.76 -5.45 -15.08
N ASN A 286 15.14 -6.50 -14.35
CA ASN A 286 14.36 -6.97 -13.20
C ASN A 286 14.38 -5.97 -12.05
N ASN A 287 15.49 -5.26 -11.83
CA ASN A 287 15.53 -4.21 -10.80
C ASN A 287 14.58 -3.06 -11.15
N VAL A 288 14.55 -2.65 -12.43
CA VAL A 288 13.62 -1.61 -12.90
C VAL A 288 12.15 -2.06 -12.82
N ILE A 289 11.85 -3.32 -13.15
CA ILE A 289 10.50 -3.88 -13.01
C ILE A 289 10.08 -3.92 -11.54
N ALA A 290 10.99 -4.29 -10.63
CA ALA A 290 10.73 -4.36 -9.19
C ALA A 290 10.33 -3.01 -8.59
N THR A 291 11.00 -1.90 -8.98
CA THR A 291 10.62 -0.53 -8.61
C THR A 291 9.18 -0.17 -9.04
N GLY A 292 8.57 -0.97 -9.92
CA GLY A 292 7.14 -0.93 -10.22
C GLY A 292 6.23 -0.94 -8.99
N PHE A 293 6.69 -1.36 -7.81
CA PHE A 293 6.00 -1.16 -6.52
C PHE A 293 5.55 0.30 -6.31
N HIS A 294 6.42 1.27 -6.56
CA HIS A 294 6.10 2.70 -6.44
C HIS A 294 5.24 3.23 -7.59
N ARG A 295 5.01 2.42 -8.63
CA ARG A 295 4.14 2.74 -9.76
C ARG A 295 2.76 2.10 -9.63
N GLN A 296 2.40 1.47 -8.51
CA GLN A 296 1.06 0.90 -8.32
C GLN A 296 0.02 1.93 -7.86
N THR A 297 0.44 3.12 -7.42
CA THR A 297 -0.44 4.25 -7.08
C THR A 297 -1.53 4.49 -8.14
N PRO A 298 -2.81 4.67 -7.74
CA PRO A 298 -3.91 5.02 -8.64
C PRO A 298 -3.57 6.27 -9.47
N THR A 299 -4.10 6.36 -10.69
CA THR A 299 -3.78 7.48 -11.59
C THR A 299 -5.06 8.12 -12.07
N ASN A 300 -5.14 9.44 -11.91
CA ASN A 300 -6.28 10.18 -12.43
C ASN A 300 -5.91 10.74 -13.81
N SER A 301 -6.70 10.40 -14.83
CA SER A 301 -6.57 10.93 -16.20
C SER A 301 -7.80 11.74 -16.62
N GLU A 302 -8.66 12.12 -15.68
CA GLU A 302 -9.86 12.92 -15.93
C GLU A 302 -9.51 14.35 -16.36
N GLY A 303 -10.38 14.97 -17.16
CA GLY A 303 -10.17 16.36 -17.55
C GLY A 303 -10.43 17.31 -16.38
N GLY A 304 -9.49 18.22 -16.10
CA GLY A 304 -9.63 19.26 -15.08
C GLY A 304 -8.95 18.96 -13.75
N THR A 305 -8.15 17.89 -13.67
CA THR A 305 -7.19 17.69 -12.58
C THR A 305 -6.02 18.66 -12.70
N ASP A 306 -5.37 18.93 -11.57
CA ASP A 306 -4.14 19.72 -11.50
C ASP A 306 -2.93 18.77 -11.39
N ASP A 307 -1.94 18.97 -12.25
CA ASP A 307 -0.73 18.14 -12.31
C ASP A 307 0.00 18.08 -10.97
N GLU A 308 0.11 19.22 -10.28
CA GLU A 308 0.85 19.32 -9.02
C GLU A 308 0.06 18.68 -7.86
N GLU A 309 -1.27 18.85 -7.85
CA GLU A 309 -2.13 18.13 -6.92
C GLU A 309 -2.00 16.61 -7.09
N PHE A 310 -2.12 16.12 -8.33
CA PHE A 310 -1.99 14.69 -8.63
C PHE A 310 -0.62 14.15 -8.22
N ARG A 311 0.45 14.89 -8.56
CA ARG A 311 1.82 14.54 -8.18
C ARG A 311 1.97 14.36 -6.68
N MET A 312 1.43 15.29 -5.89
CA MET A 312 1.48 15.23 -4.44
C MET A 312 0.65 14.06 -3.88
N VAL A 313 -0.57 13.83 -4.38
CA VAL A 313 -1.38 12.67 -3.98
C VAL A 313 -0.63 11.37 -4.26
N ALA A 314 0.03 11.26 -5.41
CA ALA A 314 0.78 10.06 -5.76
C ALA A 314 2.01 9.83 -4.86
N VAL A 315 2.72 10.90 -4.51
CA VAL A 315 3.85 10.85 -3.58
C VAL A 315 3.39 10.47 -2.16
N MET A 316 2.26 11.00 -1.70
CA MET A 316 1.66 10.64 -0.41
C MET A 316 1.25 9.16 -0.39
N ASP A 317 0.67 8.64 -1.47
CA ASP A 317 0.30 7.24 -1.63
C ASP A 317 1.52 6.28 -1.57
N ARG A 318 2.63 6.66 -2.21
CA ARG A 318 3.88 5.90 -2.13
C ARG A 318 4.43 5.84 -0.72
N ASN A 319 4.46 6.98 -0.04
CA ASN A 319 4.93 7.08 1.33
C ASN A 319 4.06 6.21 2.26
N ALA A 320 2.74 6.34 2.13
CA ALA A 320 1.74 5.55 2.83
C ALA A 320 1.94 4.03 2.67
N THR A 321 2.06 3.59 1.41
CA THR A 321 2.19 2.18 1.05
C THR A 321 3.52 1.62 1.55
N THR A 322 4.60 2.36 1.40
CA THR A 322 5.93 1.95 1.89
C THR A 322 5.93 1.70 3.40
N TRP A 323 5.36 2.60 4.19
CA TRP A 323 5.30 2.44 5.63
C TRP A 323 4.37 1.30 6.05
N SER A 324 3.19 1.23 5.45
CA SER A 324 2.20 0.21 5.83
C SER A 324 2.65 -1.20 5.45
N VAL A 325 3.25 -1.36 4.27
CA VAL A 325 3.63 -2.68 3.73
C VAL A 325 5.00 -3.12 4.23
N LEU A 326 6.00 -2.24 4.20
CA LEU A 326 7.40 -2.62 4.46
C LEU A 326 7.84 -2.38 5.91
N ASN A 327 7.22 -1.41 6.59
CA ASN A 327 7.52 -1.09 8.00
C ASN A 327 6.42 -1.56 8.96
N ALA A 328 5.34 -2.16 8.44
CA ALA A 328 4.18 -2.60 9.23
C ALA A 328 3.58 -1.50 10.13
N MET A 329 3.66 -0.24 9.70
CA MET A 329 3.23 0.93 10.47
C MET A 329 2.42 1.88 9.61
N THR A 330 1.30 2.36 10.12
CA THR A 330 0.51 3.37 9.42
C THR A 330 1.04 4.76 9.73
N MET A 331 1.33 5.56 8.71
CA MET A 331 1.71 6.96 8.90
C MET A 331 0.82 7.97 8.18
N ASN A 332 -0.23 7.54 7.47
CA ASN A 332 -1.04 8.44 6.63
C ASN A 332 -1.68 9.58 7.41
N CYS A 333 -2.21 9.27 8.61
CA CYS A 333 -2.80 10.30 9.47
C CYS A 333 -1.76 11.34 9.92
N VAL A 334 -0.47 10.98 9.88
CA VAL A 334 0.62 11.87 10.29
C VAL A 334 0.77 13.07 9.35
N GLN A 335 0.19 13.01 8.16
CA GLN A 335 0.13 14.13 7.21
C GLN A 335 -0.47 15.41 7.79
N CYS A 336 -1.36 15.30 8.80
CA CYS A 336 -2.02 16.45 9.42
C CYS A 336 -1.58 16.69 10.87
N HIS A 337 -1.07 15.66 11.55
CA HIS A 337 -0.80 15.72 12.99
C HIS A 337 0.22 14.66 13.44
N ALA A 338 0.68 14.62 14.69
CA ALA A 338 1.57 13.54 15.16
C ALA A 338 0.81 12.20 15.30
N HIS A 339 1.49 11.04 15.23
CA HIS A 339 0.80 9.75 15.35
C HIS A 339 0.14 9.60 16.73
N PRO A 340 -1.12 9.09 16.81
CA PRO A 340 -1.87 9.05 18.06
C PRO A 340 -1.24 8.16 19.15
N TYR A 341 -0.56 7.08 18.76
CA TYR A 341 -0.12 6.03 19.68
C TYR A 341 1.34 5.61 19.53
N ASP A 342 1.99 6.04 18.45
CA ASP A 342 3.37 5.64 18.13
C ASP A 342 4.26 6.88 18.14
N PRO A 343 5.56 6.74 18.40
CA PRO A 343 6.49 7.87 18.48
C PRO A 343 6.88 8.40 17.09
N ILE A 344 5.89 8.68 16.24
CA ILE A 344 6.08 9.32 14.93
C ILE A 344 5.60 10.76 15.03
N GLU A 345 6.56 11.69 14.96
CA GLU A 345 6.26 13.12 14.95
C GLU A 345 5.69 13.56 13.60
N HIS A 346 4.98 14.69 13.62
CA HIS A 346 4.39 15.27 12.41
C HIS A 346 5.44 15.57 11.32
N GLU A 347 6.59 16.13 11.71
CA GLU A 347 7.69 16.44 10.80
C GLU A 347 8.25 15.20 10.11
N ALA A 348 8.31 14.06 10.82
CA ALA A 348 8.82 12.80 10.28
C ALA A 348 8.03 12.32 9.05
N TYR A 349 6.74 12.66 8.94
CA TYR A 349 5.96 12.39 7.73
C TYR A 349 6.53 13.12 6.52
N TYR A 350 6.82 14.41 6.63
CA TYR A 350 7.35 15.20 5.52
C TYR A 350 8.81 14.88 5.22
N THR A 351 9.60 14.51 6.24
CA THR A 351 10.95 13.96 6.04
C THR A 351 10.88 12.67 5.22
N SER A 352 9.99 11.73 5.59
CA SER A 352 9.81 10.49 4.84
C SER A 352 9.29 10.75 3.42
N LEU A 353 8.30 11.63 3.28
CA LEU A 353 7.72 12.02 2.01
C LEU A 353 8.78 12.59 1.05
N SER A 354 9.79 13.30 1.57
CA SER A 354 10.84 13.91 0.76
C SER A 354 11.66 12.91 -0.06
N PHE A 355 11.82 11.66 0.43
CA PHE A 355 12.50 10.60 -0.31
C PHE A 355 11.76 10.22 -1.61
N PHE A 356 10.43 10.30 -1.58
CA PHE A 356 9.57 9.96 -2.72
C PHE A 356 9.20 11.17 -3.58
N ASN A 357 9.46 12.38 -3.08
CA ASN A 357 9.17 13.65 -3.75
C ASN A 357 10.22 13.99 -4.82
N THR A 358 10.58 13.01 -5.64
CA THR A 358 11.63 13.08 -6.67
C THR A 358 11.08 12.78 -8.07
N SER A 359 9.78 12.48 -8.17
CA SER A 359 9.09 12.18 -9.41
C SER A 359 8.35 13.40 -9.99
N LYS A 360 8.10 13.34 -11.30
CA LYS A 360 7.22 14.25 -12.04
C LYS A 360 5.99 13.49 -12.50
N ASP A 361 5.25 12.90 -11.56
CA ASP A 361 3.92 12.37 -11.84
C ASP A 361 3.02 13.51 -12.33
N ALA A 362 2.22 13.21 -13.35
CA ALA A 362 1.34 14.16 -14.02
C ALA A 362 0.10 13.38 -14.50
N ASP A 363 -1.01 14.08 -14.71
CA ASP A 363 -2.32 13.50 -15.02
C ASP A 363 -2.50 13.13 -16.50
N TYR A 364 -1.39 12.87 -17.21
CA TYR A 364 -1.41 12.58 -18.63
C TYR A 364 -2.28 11.37 -18.95
N ARG A 365 -2.92 11.42 -20.12
CA ARG A 365 -3.68 10.29 -20.68
C ARG A 365 -2.82 9.07 -21.00
N ASP A 366 -1.50 9.16 -20.89
CA ASP A 366 -0.58 8.05 -21.11
C ASP A 366 0.45 7.92 -19.98
N TYR A 367 0.96 6.70 -19.78
CA TYR A 367 1.89 6.36 -18.68
C TYR A 367 3.36 6.61 -19.02
N LYS A 368 3.65 7.57 -19.89
CA LYS A 368 5.01 7.74 -20.42
C LYS A 368 5.93 8.48 -19.43
N PRO A 369 7.24 8.20 -19.50
CA PRO A 369 7.91 7.21 -20.35
C PRO A 369 7.76 5.77 -19.82
N LEU A 370 7.68 4.80 -20.74
CA LEU A 370 7.62 3.37 -20.43
C LEU A 370 8.87 2.65 -20.94
N TYR A 371 9.36 1.67 -20.17
CA TYR A 371 10.29 0.67 -20.69
C TYR A 371 9.53 -0.29 -21.61
N LYS A 372 10.00 -0.42 -22.84
CA LYS A 372 9.49 -1.40 -23.79
C LYS A 372 10.09 -2.77 -23.48
N LEU A 373 9.22 -3.76 -23.31
CA LEU A 373 9.63 -5.14 -23.16
C LEU A 373 9.72 -5.81 -24.53
N ALA A 374 10.84 -6.49 -24.79
CA ALA A 374 10.98 -7.29 -26.00
C ALA A 374 10.01 -8.48 -25.96
N LYS A 375 9.43 -8.81 -27.12
CA LYS A 375 8.50 -9.94 -27.28
C LYS A 375 9.15 -11.29 -26.93
N PHE A 376 10.43 -11.45 -27.27
CA PHE A 376 11.18 -12.67 -27.02
C PHE A 376 12.10 -12.52 -25.80
N ASN A 377 12.07 -13.49 -24.89
CA ASN A 377 12.90 -13.48 -23.68
C ASN A 377 14.40 -13.33 -23.99
N SER A 378 14.88 -13.96 -25.07
CA SER A 378 16.28 -13.86 -25.50
C SER A 378 16.72 -12.44 -25.91
N GLN A 379 15.77 -11.55 -26.17
CA GLN A 379 16.03 -10.17 -26.60
C GLN A 379 15.81 -9.15 -25.48
N LYS A 380 15.20 -9.53 -24.35
CA LYS A 380 14.84 -8.61 -23.26
C LYS A 380 16.05 -7.84 -22.73
N GLN A 381 17.14 -8.55 -22.45
CA GLN A 381 18.38 -7.95 -21.95
C GLN A 381 18.94 -6.92 -22.94
N ARG A 382 19.06 -7.30 -24.22
CA ARG A 382 19.58 -6.40 -25.25
C ARG A 382 18.69 -5.17 -25.46
N ALA A 383 17.37 -5.36 -25.43
CA ALA A 383 16.41 -4.26 -25.55
C ALA A 383 16.47 -3.31 -24.36
N PHE A 384 16.70 -3.83 -23.15
CA PHE A 384 16.91 -3.03 -21.95
C PHE A 384 18.20 -2.20 -22.06
N GLU A 385 19.34 -2.82 -22.41
CA GLU A 385 20.61 -2.12 -22.61
C GLU A 385 20.52 -0.96 -23.61
N ILE A 386 19.84 -1.17 -24.74
CA ILE A 386 19.63 -0.12 -25.74
C ILE A 386 18.81 1.04 -25.14
N GLN A 387 17.79 0.75 -24.35
CA GLN A 387 16.97 1.78 -23.71
C GLN A 387 17.76 2.57 -22.65
N GLU A 388 18.60 1.90 -21.87
CA GLU A 388 19.51 2.56 -20.93
C GLU A 388 20.49 3.50 -21.65
N GLN A 389 21.10 3.05 -22.74
CA GLN A 389 21.96 3.91 -23.58
C GLN A 389 21.20 5.12 -24.13
N MET A 390 19.95 4.94 -24.56
CA MET A 390 19.11 6.05 -25.01
C MET A 390 18.78 7.03 -23.87
N ILE A 391 18.57 6.53 -22.64
CA ILE A 391 18.34 7.35 -21.46
C ILE A 391 19.59 8.18 -21.14
N GLU A 392 20.77 7.55 -21.13
CA GLU A 392 22.06 8.23 -20.91
C GLU A 392 22.29 9.37 -21.92
N ILE A 393 22.05 9.12 -23.21
CA ILE A 393 22.19 10.14 -24.26
C ILE A 393 21.22 11.30 -24.01
N ARG A 394 19.95 11.02 -23.68
CA ARG A 394 18.97 12.07 -23.39
C ARG A 394 19.34 12.88 -22.15
N HIS A 395 19.85 12.25 -21.10
CA HIS A 395 20.34 12.96 -19.92
C HIS A 395 21.52 13.86 -20.28
N HIS A 396 22.46 13.36 -21.08
CA HIS A 396 23.58 14.16 -21.56
C HIS A 396 23.09 15.37 -22.36
N GLU A 397 22.18 15.18 -23.31
CA GLU A 397 21.58 16.28 -24.09
C GLU A 397 20.88 17.31 -23.20
N ALA A 398 20.09 16.86 -22.22
CA ALA A 398 19.40 17.72 -21.27
C ALA A 398 20.38 18.52 -20.41
N GLU A 399 21.47 17.90 -19.92
CA GLU A 399 22.51 18.60 -19.18
C GLU A 399 23.22 19.65 -20.03
N GLN A 400 23.55 19.34 -21.29
CA GLN A 400 24.17 20.31 -22.18
C GLN A 400 23.22 21.48 -22.48
N ALA A 401 21.95 21.20 -22.73
CA ALA A 401 20.92 22.21 -22.94
C ALA A 401 20.76 23.11 -21.69
N PHE A 402 20.76 22.51 -20.49
CA PHE A 402 20.69 23.25 -19.24
C PHE A 402 21.93 24.13 -19.00
N LYS A 403 23.14 23.61 -19.24
CA LYS A 403 24.39 24.39 -19.18
C LYS A 403 24.36 25.56 -20.15
N LEU A 404 23.92 25.35 -21.40
CA LEU A 404 23.75 26.40 -22.38
C LEU A 404 22.72 27.43 -21.93
N HIS A 405 21.58 26.99 -21.39
CA HIS A 405 20.55 27.88 -20.85
C HIS A 405 21.11 28.76 -19.72
N GLN A 406 21.83 28.18 -18.76
CA GLN A 406 22.48 28.94 -17.68
C GLN A 406 23.46 29.99 -18.21
N GLN A 407 24.25 29.65 -19.24
CA GLN A 407 25.15 30.61 -19.90
C GLN A 407 24.37 31.75 -20.57
N THR A 408 23.25 31.45 -21.23
CA THR A 408 22.41 32.47 -21.87
C THR A 408 21.67 33.37 -20.88
N VAL A 409 21.22 32.83 -19.74
CA VAL A 409 20.54 33.60 -18.67
C VAL A 409 21.52 34.50 -17.90
N GLN A 410 22.78 34.09 -17.77
CA GLN A 410 23.85 34.91 -17.19
C GLN A 410 24.42 35.96 -18.15
N SER A 411 24.19 35.80 -19.46
CA SER A 411 24.51 36.85 -20.42
C SER A 411 23.47 37.97 -20.30
N GLU A 412 23.90 39.24 -20.21
CA GLU A 412 23.02 40.41 -20.32
C GLU A 412 22.42 40.55 -21.74
N SER A 413 22.15 39.44 -22.44
CA SER A 413 21.56 39.48 -23.77
C SER A 413 20.08 39.81 -23.60
N PRO A 414 19.63 41.02 -23.97
CA PRO A 414 18.22 41.33 -23.91
C PRO A 414 17.54 40.40 -24.91
N TRP A 415 16.56 39.63 -24.46
CA TRP A 415 15.60 39.01 -25.37
C TRP A 415 15.02 40.12 -26.24
N GLN A 416 15.59 40.29 -27.44
CA GLN A 416 15.13 41.30 -28.37
C GLN A 416 13.97 40.66 -29.12
N LYS A 417 12.78 41.24 -28.96
CA LYS A 417 11.62 40.84 -29.77
C LYS A 417 12.03 41.01 -31.22
N LEU A 418 12.21 39.89 -31.93
CA LEU A 418 12.49 39.92 -33.36
C LEU A 418 11.28 40.59 -34.02
N PRO A 419 11.46 41.67 -34.80
CA PRO A 419 10.36 42.24 -35.55
C PRO A 419 9.92 41.18 -36.57
N ILE A 420 8.69 40.68 -36.41
CA ILE A 420 8.06 39.87 -37.44
C ILE A 420 7.66 40.85 -38.54
N GLU A 421 8.53 41.04 -39.53
CA GLU A 421 8.25 41.91 -40.69
C GLU A 421 7.18 41.31 -41.60
N LEU A 422 7.09 39.97 -41.64
CA LEU A 422 6.05 39.24 -42.35
C LEU A 422 5.87 37.85 -41.70
N ALA A 423 4.65 37.55 -41.25
CA ALA A 423 4.23 36.18 -40.97
C ALA A 423 3.33 35.73 -42.11
N GLN A 424 3.82 34.83 -42.97
CA GLN A 424 2.96 34.11 -43.89
C GLN A 424 2.58 32.78 -43.24
N GLY A 425 1.30 32.60 -43.00
CA GLY A 425 0.76 31.29 -42.65
C GLY A 425 0.92 30.38 -43.86
N ASP A 426 1.73 29.35 -43.72
CA ASP A 426 1.73 28.25 -44.68
C ASP A 426 0.49 27.40 -44.38
N GLU A 427 -0.62 27.70 -45.04
CA GLU A 427 -1.86 26.90 -44.96
C GLU A 427 -1.57 25.41 -45.24
N TYR A 428 -0.48 25.10 -45.94
CA TYR A 428 -0.05 23.73 -46.21
C TYR A 428 0.29 22.95 -44.94
N ARG A 429 0.85 23.59 -43.90
CA ARG A 429 1.17 22.91 -42.63
C ARG A 429 -0.09 22.62 -41.81
N ALA A 430 -0.99 23.59 -41.70
CA ALA A 430 -2.28 23.41 -41.02
C ALA A 430 -3.17 22.38 -41.75
N LEU A 431 -3.16 22.38 -43.09
CA LEU A 431 -3.85 21.39 -43.90
C LEU A 431 -3.16 20.02 -43.87
N SER A 432 -1.84 19.94 -43.69
CA SER A 432 -1.13 18.64 -43.63
C SER A 432 -1.55 17.81 -42.42
N GLU A 433 -1.74 18.45 -41.26
CA GLU A 433 -2.25 17.80 -40.05
C GLU A 433 -3.72 17.39 -40.22
N TYR A 434 -4.54 18.25 -40.84
CA TYR A 434 -5.94 17.93 -41.14
C TYR A 434 -6.06 16.78 -42.15
N VAL A 435 -5.20 16.74 -43.18
CA VAL A 435 -5.13 15.66 -44.17
C VAL A 435 -4.66 14.36 -43.55
N GLN A 436 -3.67 14.38 -42.65
CA GLN A 436 -3.28 13.19 -41.88
C GLN A 436 -4.43 12.69 -41.00
N GLY A 437 -5.14 13.60 -40.33
CA GLY A 437 -6.34 13.25 -39.54
C GLY A 437 -7.42 12.59 -40.40
N MET A 438 -7.73 13.15 -41.57
CA MET A 438 -8.69 12.55 -42.50
C MET A 438 -8.22 11.21 -43.07
N GLN A 439 -6.92 11.04 -43.37
CA GLN A 439 -6.37 9.77 -43.82
C GLN A 439 -6.49 8.68 -42.75
N HIS A 440 -6.29 9.04 -41.48
CA HIS A 440 -6.48 8.13 -40.36
C HIS A 440 -7.95 7.72 -40.20
N SER A 441 -8.88 8.69 -40.17
CA SER A 441 -10.31 8.41 -40.10
C SER A 441 -10.81 7.59 -41.29
N ASN A 442 -10.28 7.81 -42.50
CA ASN A 442 -10.62 7.01 -43.67
C ASN A 442 -10.12 5.56 -43.53
N ALA A 443 -8.90 5.36 -43.02
CA ALA A 443 -8.36 4.02 -42.78
C ALA A 443 -9.18 3.27 -41.71
N GLU A 444 -9.64 3.96 -40.66
CA GLU A 444 -10.55 3.37 -39.67
C GLU A 444 -11.91 3.02 -40.26
N LEU A 445 -12.49 3.90 -41.09
CA LEU A 445 -13.75 3.64 -41.78
C LEU A 445 -13.62 2.49 -42.79
N GLU A 446 -12.50 2.39 -43.50
CA GLU A 446 -12.18 1.28 -44.40
C GLU A 446 -12.06 -0.04 -43.62
N ALA A 447 -11.38 -0.04 -42.48
CA ALA A 447 -11.28 -1.22 -41.62
C ALA A 447 -12.63 -1.64 -41.01
N GLN A 448 -13.45 -0.66 -40.61
CA GLN A 448 -14.82 -0.92 -40.14
C GLN A 448 -15.71 -1.47 -41.27
N LEU A 449 -15.55 -0.95 -42.49
CA LEU A 449 -16.26 -1.42 -43.67
C LEU A 449 -15.84 -2.85 -44.05
N ASP A 450 -14.54 -3.16 -44.01
CA ASP A 450 -14.02 -4.51 -44.28
C ASP A 450 -14.53 -5.52 -43.25
N ASN A 451 -14.53 -5.15 -41.96
CA ASN A 451 -15.10 -5.96 -40.91
C ASN A 451 -16.62 -6.17 -41.09
N TRP A 452 -17.35 -5.11 -41.46
CA TRP A 452 -18.78 -5.22 -41.75
C TRP A 452 -19.07 -6.10 -42.97
N LEU A 453 -18.26 -6.03 -44.03
CA LEU A 453 -18.37 -6.87 -45.23
C LEU A 453 -18.05 -8.35 -44.93
N LEU A 454 -17.09 -8.61 -44.03
CA LEU A 454 -16.76 -9.94 -43.52
C LEU A 454 -17.90 -10.53 -42.67
N ASP A 455 -18.48 -9.72 -41.77
CA ASP A 455 -19.55 -10.16 -40.86
C ASP A 455 -20.90 -10.37 -41.56
N THR A 456 -21.20 -9.59 -42.62
CA THR A 456 -22.49 -9.67 -43.33
C THR A 456 -22.47 -10.54 -44.58
N GLY A 457 -21.29 -10.96 -45.05
CA GLY A 457 -21.13 -11.74 -46.29
C GLY A 457 -21.53 -10.98 -47.56
N ALA A 458 -21.74 -9.67 -47.49
CA ALA A 458 -22.13 -8.84 -48.62
C ALA A 458 -20.94 -8.62 -49.55
N LYS A 459 -21.07 -8.96 -50.84
CA LYS A 459 -20.13 -8.54 -51.89
C LYS A 459 -20.59 -7.23 -52.50
N PHE A 460 -19.66 -6.32 -52.80
CA PHE A 460 -19.96 -5.10 -53.55
C PHE A 460 -20.80 -5.39 -54.81
N PRO A 461 -21.83 -4.59 -55.13
CA PRO A 461 -22.41 -4.61 -56.45
C PRO A 461 -21.32 -4.23 -57.45
N THR A 462 -21.10 -5.06 -58.47
CA THR A 462 -20.21 -4.73 -59.59
C THR A 462 -20.55 -3.36 -60.15
N PRO A 463 -19.58 -2.59 -60.66
CA PRO A 463 -19.84 -1.26 -61.21
C PRO A 463 -20.96 -1.33 -62.24
N ASN A 464 -21.97 -0.50 -62.04
CA ASN A 464 -23.06 -0.29 -62.98
C ASN A 464 -22.47 -0.02 -64.38
N PRO A 465 -22.86 -0.74 -65.45
CA PRO A 465 -22.31 -0.53 -66.79
C PRO A 465 -22.55 0.87 -67.37
N GLU A 466 -23.40 1.68 -66.75
CA GLU A 466 -23.69 3.06 -67.15
C GLU A 466 -22.87 4.09 -66.36
N TYR A 467 -21.53 4.02 -66.44
CA TYR A 467 -20.70 5.16 -66.07
C TYR A 467 -20.83 6.24 -67.15
N ASP A 468 -21.70 7.22 -66.91
CA ASP A 468 -21.83 8.43 -67.72
C ASP A 468 -21.02 9.57 -67.08
N PRO A 469 -19.84 9.92 -67.64
CA PRO A 469 -18.98 10.98 -67.10
C PRO A 469 -19.70 12.33 -67.03
N ALA A 470 -20.68 12.58 -67.90
CA ALA A 470 -21.41 13.83 -67.95
C ALA A 470 -22.35 13.98 -66.74
N LYS A 471 -22.98 12.89 -66.28
CA LYS A 471 -23.79 12.91 -65.05
C LYS A 471 -22.95 13.12 -63.80
N ARG A 472 -21.73 12.58 -63.76
CA ARG A 472 -20.79 12.84 -62.67
C ARG A 472 -20.34 14.30 -62.67
N GLN A 473 -20.00 14.86 -63.82
CA GLN A 473 -19.61 16.26 -63.93
C GLN A 473 -20.77 17.19 -63.54
N ALA A 474 -21.99 16.94 -64.04
CA ALA A 474 -23.17 17.72 -63.66
C ALA A 474 -23.48 17.66 -62.14
N ARG A 475 -23.19 16.54 -61.48
CA ARG A 475 -23.35 16.40 -60.03
C ARG A 475 -22.28 17.15 -59.25
N LEU A 476 -21.04 17.16 -59.74
CA LEU A 476 -19.95 17.95 -59.17
C LEU A 476 -20.18 19.45 -59.37
N ASP A 477 -20.66 19.85 -60.55
CA ASP A 477 -21.03 21.23 -60.85
C ASP A 477 -22.19 21.67 -59.96
N ASN A 478 -23.22 20.83 -59.75
CA ASN A 478 -24.31 21.14 -58.81
C ASN A 478 -23.84 21.27 -57.34
N ILE A 479 -22.88 20.44 -56.90
CA ILE A 479 -22.31 20.57 -55.55
C ILE A 479 -21.55 21.90 -55.44
N LYS A 480 -20.75 22.24 -56.45
CA LYS A 480 -19.95 23.46 -56.49
C LYS A 480 -20.81 24.72 -56.56
N ASP A 481 -21.83 24.71 -57.41
CA ASP A 481 -22.59 25.91 -57.74
C ASP A 481 -23.78 26.14 -56.81
N ASN A 482 -24.28 25.10 -56.13
CA ASN A 482 -25.46 25.20 -55.27
C ASN A 482 -25.24 24.75 -53.82
N ALA A 483 -24.55 23.62 -53.59
CA ALA A 483 -24.43 23.06 -52.24
C ALA A 483 -23.40 23.80 -51.38
N ILE A 484 -22.25 24.17 -51.96
CA ILE A 484 -21.19 24.90 -51.25
C ILE A 484 -21.66 26.33 -50.89
N PRO A 485 -22.23 27.14 -51.81
CA PRO A 485 -22.74 28.46 -51.45
C PRO A 485 -23.87 28.42 -50.42
N ALA A 486 -24.71 27.37 -50.44
CA ALA A 486 -25.76 27.19 -49.44
C ALA A 486 -25.21 26.86 -48.05
N LEU A 487 -24.08 26.13 -47.96
CA LEU A 487 -23.39 25.84 -46.72
C LEU A 487 -22.63 27.05 -46.18
N GLU A 488 -21.96 27.81 -47.05
CA GLU A 488 -21.28 29.07 -46.69
C GLU A 488 -22.29 30.09 -46.14
N LYS A 489 -23.44 30.25 -46.80
CA LYS A 489 -24.52 31.13 -46.32
C LYS A 489 -25.11 30.67 -44.97
N ARG A 490 -25.11 29.36 -44.70
CA ARG A 490 -25.54 28.80 -43.41
C ARG A 490 -24.48 29.03 -42.32
N HIS A 491 -23.21 29.02 -42.69
CA HIS A 491 -22.09 29.32 -41.79
C HIS A 491 -22.04 30.81 -41.44
N GLU A 492 -22.25 31.71 -42.40
CA GLU A 492 -22.40 33.15 -42.14
C GLU A 492 -23.60 33.45 -41.23
N ALA A 493 -24.76 32.81 -41.45
CA ALA A 493 -25.91 32.94 -40.56
C ALA A 493 -25.64 32.42 -39.13
N TYR A 494 -24.86 31.34 -39.01
CA TYR A 494 -24.46 30.81 -37.70
C TYR A 494 -23.48 31.73 -36.96
N LEU A 495 -22.60 32.43 -37.69
CA LEU A 495 -21.69 33.42 -37.11
C LEU A 495 -22.43 34.70 -36.70
N ASP A 496 -23.40 35.17 -37.49
CA ASP A 496 -24.24 36.33 -37.13
C ASP A 496 -25.16 36.05 -35.92
N GLU A 497 -25.72 34.83 -35.80
CA GLU A 497 -26.56 34.45 -34.66
C GLU A 497 -25.76 34.27 -33.35
N ASN A 498 -24.49 33.86 -33.44
CA ASN A 498 -23.68 33.53 -32.25
C ASN A 498 -22.62 34.58 -31.87
N PHE A 499 -22.32 35.55 -32.75
CA PHE A 499 -21.30 36.60 -32.51
C PHE A 499 -21.81 38.03 -32.75
N SER A 500 -23.10 38.28 -32.50
CA SER A 500 -23.67 39.64 -32.38
C SER A 500 -23.12 40.39 -31.14
N PRO A 501 -22.87 41.71 -31.20
CA PRO A 501 -22.35 42.52 -30.08
C PRO A 501 -23.23 42.54 -28.82
N GLN A 502 -24.41 41.92 -28.82
CA GLN A 502 -25.35 41.90 -27.69
C GLN A 502 -25.19 40.69 -26.76
N ASN A 503 -24.34 39.71 -27.08
CA ASN A 503 -24.09 38.52 -26.24
C ASN A 503 -22.73 38.55 -25.51
N GLN A 504 -22.26 39.73 -25.12
CA GLN A 504 -21.14 39.85 -24.17
C GLN A 504 -21.63 40.21 -22.77
N TRP A 505 -22.05 39.22 -21.99
CA TRP A 505 -22.14 39.37 -20.53
C TRP A 505 -21.53 38.16 -19.82
N TRP A 506 -20.83 38.46 -18.72
CA TRP A 506 -20.07 37.61 -17.78
C TRP A 506 -18.56 37.52 -18.02
N GLY A 507 -17.87 38.61 -17.65
CA GLY A 507 -16.42 38.63 -17.49
C GLY A 507 -15.91 39.91 -16.82
N SER A 508 -16.36 40.22 -15.59
CA SER A 508 -15.59 41.00 -14.60
C SER A 508 -16.43 41.27 -13.34
N GLN A 509 -16.23 40.50 -12.26
CA GLN A 509 -16.34 40.94 -10.86
C GLN A 509 -15.87 39.78 -9.96
N ILE A 510 -14.60 39.81 -9.53
CA ILE A 510 -14.18 39.33 -8.20
C ILE A 510 -13.04 40.28 -7.77
N ASP A 511 -13.26 40.95 -6.63
CA ASP A 511 -12.28 41.68 -5.82
C ASP A 511 -11.24 40.74 -5.21
#